data_AF-A0A969XUH0-F1
#
_entry.id   AF-A0A969XUH0-F1
#
_cell.length_a   1.000
_cell.length_b   1.000
_cell.length_c   1.000
_cell.angle_alpha   90.00
_cell.angle_beta   90.00
_cell.angle_gamma   90.00
#
_symmetry.space_group_name_H-M   'P 1'
#
loop_
_entity.id
_entity.type
_entity.pdbx_description
1 polymer ?
#
loop_
_entity_poly.entity_id
_entity_poly.type
_entity_poly.pdbx_seq_one_letter_code
_entity_poly.pdbx_strand_id
1 'polypeptide(L)'
;MPVLTGSIEADVPVSFADREWREFIGRSVYDRFPEGYEDLRSSLSELDADEGRVTFAGLGEGSARVSVELEYTPRDPVDPESDLARAQRELDHDLEKYREFVLRRCDEELCRRN
;
A
#
# COMPACT_ATOMS: atom_id res chain seq x y z
N MET A 1 -13.53 -8.36 14.73
CA MET A 1 -12.43 -7.40 14.55
C MET A 1 -12.85 -6.48 13.42
N PRO A 2 -12.70 -5.16 13.54
CA PRO A 2 -12.94 -4.27 12.42
C PRO A 2 -11.96 -4.56 11.28
N VAL A 3 -12.40 -4.34 10.04
CA VAL A 3 -11.59 -4.49 8.84
C VAL A 3 -11.33 -3.10 8.28
N LEU A 4 -10.06 -2.75 8.14
CA LEU A 4 -9.63 -1.57 7.41
C LEU A 4 -9.61 -1.92 5.93
N THR A 5 -10.18 -1.06 5.08
CA THR A 5 -10.22 -1.29 3.64
C THR A 5 -9.78 -0.05 2.92
N GLY A 6 -8.87 -0.19 1.97
CA GLY A 6 -8.42 0.91 1.12
C GLY A 6 -8.15 0.42 -0.29
N SER A 7 -8.30 1.31 -1.27
CA SER A 7 -7.99 0.97 -2.66
C SER A 7 -7.45 2.16 -3.41
N ILE A 8 -6.46 1.91 -4.26
CA ILE A 8 -5.90 2.90 -5.16
C ILE A 8 -5.89 2.39 -6.59
N GLU A 9 -5.86 3.33 -7.52
CA GLU A 9 -5.63 3.07 -8.94
C GLU A 9 -4.25 3.61 -9.32
N ALA A 10 -3.44 2.72 -9.87
CA ALA A 10 -2.13 3.04 -10.38
C ALA A 10 -2.11 2.77 -11.88
N ASP A 11 -1.61 3.73 -12.64
CA ASP A 11 -1.46 3.61 -14.09
C ASP A 11 -0.18 2.82 -14.41
N VAL A 12 -0.18 1.54 -14.01
CA VAL A 12 0.89 0.57 -14.22
C VAL A 12 0.28 -0.81 -14.49
N PRO A 13 0.95 -1.69 -15.25
CA PRO A 13 0.46 -3.04 -15.49
C PRO A 13 0.25 -3.79 -14.17
N VAL A 14 -0.81 -4.60 -14.10
CA VAL A 14 -1.17 -5.36 -12.87
C VAL A 14 -0.05 -6.27 -12.39
N SER A 15 0.70 -6.89 -13.31
CA SER A 15 1.88 -7.71 -12.99
C SER A 15 3.02 -6.89 -12.38
N PHE A 16 3.16 -5.62 -12.78
CA PHE A 16 4.14 -4.71 -12.21
C PHE A 16 3.70 -4.26 -10.81
N ALA A 17 2.43 -3.90 -10.63
CA ALA A 17 1.88 -3.59 -9.31
C ALA A 17 2.09 -4.73 -8.30
N ASP A 18 1.71 -5.96 -8.64
CA ASP A 18 1.90 -7.14 -7.76
C ASP A 18 3.36 -7.31 -7.33
N ARG A 19 4.28 -7.21 -8.30
CA ARG A 19 5.72 -7.37 -8.04
C ARG A 19 6.26 -6.28 -7.12
N GLU A 20 5.96 -5.02 -7.44
CA GLU A 20 6.48 -3.88 -6.68
C GLU A 20 5.83 -3.74 -5.29
N TRP A 21 4.63 -4.30 -5.08
CA TRP A 21 4.01 -4.33 -3.75
C TRP A 21 4.88 -5.05 -2.72
N ARG A 22 5.42 -6.23 -3.09
CA ARG A 22 6.30 -7.01 -2.20
C ARG A 22 7.58 -6.26 -1.87
N GLU A 23 8.16 -5.58 -2.86
CA GLU A 23 9.33 -4.74 -2.69
C GLU A 23 9.04 -3.55 -1.77
N PHE A 24 7.91 -2.88 -1.97
CA PHE A 24 7.49 -1.74 -1.16
C PHE A 24 7.31 -2.11 0.32
N ILE A 25 6.58 -3.19 0.60
CA ILE A 25 6.39 -3.68 1.98
C ILE A 25 7.71 -4.17 2.57
N GLY A 26 8.49 -4.98 1.83
CA GLY A 26 9.78 -5.46 2.30
C GLY A 26 10.75 -4.32 2.64
N ARG A 27 10.82 -3.27 1.83
CA ARG A 27 11.67 -2.10 2.07
C ARG A 27 11.22 -1.27 3.26
N SER A 28 9.92 -1.18 3.50
CA SER A 28 9.34 -0.51 4.67
C SER A 28 9.66 -1.26 5.96
N VAL A 29 9.59 -2.59 5.94
CA VAL A 29 9.93 -3.43 7.10
C VAL A 29 11.44 -3.39 7.41
N TYR A 30 12.29 -3.42 6.39
CA TYR A 30 13.75 -3.51 6.58
C TYR A 30 14.49 -2.18 6.55
N ASP A 31 13.79 -1.05 6.42
CA ASP A 31 14.39 0.28 6.29
C ASP A 31 15.42 0.37 5.15
N ARG A 32 15.08 -0.23 4.00
CA ARG A 32 15.96 -0.32 2.82
C ARG A 32 15.38 0.41 1.62
N PHE A 33 14.92 1.63 1.84
CA PHE A 33 14.55 2.48 0.73
C PHE A 33 15.78 2.98 -0.02
N PRO A 34 15.74 3.01 -1.37
CA PRO A 34 16.75 3.73 -2.14
C PRO A 34 16.74 5.21 -1.77
N GLU A 35 17.88 5.87 -1.91
CA GLU A 35 18.03 7.32 -1.72
C GLU A 35 16.97 8.08 -2.55
N GLY A 36 16.24 9.01 -1.94
CA GLY A 36 15.17 9.78 -2.61
C GLY A 36 13.78 9.10 -2.64
N TYR A 37 13.61 8.00 -1.92
CA TYR A 37 12.31 7.33 -1.68
C TYR A 37 11.94 7.27 -0.19
N GLU A 38 12.73 7.92 0.68
CA GLU A 38 12.56 7.88 2.14
C GLU A 38 11.18 8.39 2.58
N ASP A 39 10.65 9.41 1.90
CA ASP A 39 9.32 9.98 2.15
C ASP A 39 8.17 9.00 1.85
N LEU A 40 8.42 7.98 1.03
CA LEU A 40 7.44 6.98 0.61
C LEU A 40 7.44 5.74 1.50
N ARG A 41 8.15 5.77 2.64
CA ARG A 41 8.10 4.69 3.62
C ARG A 41 6.68 4.46 4.12
N SER A 42 6.25 3.19 4.09
CA SER A 42 4.97 2.79 4.66
C SER A 42 5.09 2.52 6.15
N SER A 43 4.09 2.98 6.89
CA SER A 43 3.80 2.64 8.28
C SER A 43 2.80 1.48 8.41
N LEU A 44 2.34 0.86 7.30
CA LEU A 44 1.47 -0.32 7.33
C LEU A 44 2.07 -1.48 8.14
N SER A 45 3.39 -1.64 8.11
CA SER A 45 4.08 -2.64 8.95
C SER A 45 4.06 -2.31 10.45
N GLU A 46 3.74 -1.06 10.79
CA GLU A 46 3.60 -0.58 12.17
C GLU A 46 2.15 -0.61 12.65
N LEU A 47 1.18 -0.92 11.75
CA LEU A 47 -0.18 -1.24 12.15
C LEU A 47 -0.20 -2.63 12.78
N ASP A 48 -0.79 -2.77 13.96
CA ASP A 48 -1.06 -4.07 14.59
C ASP A 48 -2.24 -4.76 13.87
N ALA A 49 -2.09 -5.00 12.57
CA ALA A 49 -3.01 -5.82 11.81
C ALA A 49 -2.65 -7.29 12.01
N ASP A 50 -3.64 -8.10 12.40
CA ASP A 50 -3.47 -9.53 12.65
C ASP A 50 -3.32 -10.31 11.34
N GLU A 51 -4.10 -9.93 10.32
CA GLU A 51 -4.07 -10.52 8.98
C GLU A 51 -4.34 -9.43 7.93
N GLY A 52 -3.77 -9.61 6.73
CA GLY A 52 -3.95 -8.68 5.63
C GLY A 52 -4.05 -9.40 4.29
N ARG A 53 -5.00 -8.94 3.46
CA ARG A 53 -5.18 -9.39 2.09
C ARG A 53 -4.96 -8.24 1.12
N VAL A 54 -4.23 -8.52 0.05
CA VAL A 54 -4.04 -7.58 -1.05
C VAL A 54 -4.54 -8.21 -2.34
N THR A 55 -5.36 -7.46 -3.06
CA THR A 55 -5.98 -7.88 -4.30
C THR A 55 -5.57 -6.92 -5.42
N PHE A 56 -5.11 -7.49 -6.54
CA PHE A 56 -4.73 -6.74 -7.73
C PHE A 56 -5.72 -7.03 -8.85
N ALA A 57 -6.28 -6.00 -9.46
CA ALA A 57 -7.19 -6.11 -10.60
C ALA A 57 -6.70 -5.23 -11.75
N GLY A 58 -6.52 -5.79 -12.94
CA GLY A 58 -6.26 -5.00 -14.14
C GLY A 58 -7.53 -4.25 -14.54
N LEU A 59 -7.43 -2.94 -14.76
CA LEU A 59 -8.56 -2.10 -15.19
C LEU A 59 -8.65 -1.96 -16.72
N GLY A 60 -7.72 -2.58 -17.46
CA GLY A 60 -7.53 -2.33 -18.89
C GLY A 60 -6.54 -1.18 -19.12
N GLU A 61 -6.07 -1.04 -20.35
CA GLU A 61 -5.19 0.07 -20.78
C GLU A 61 -3.83 0.18 -20.05
N GLY A 62 -3.41 -0.88 -19.37
CA GLY A 62 -2.16 -0.87 -18.60
C GLY A 62 -2.28 -0.20 -17.24
N SER A 63 -3.50 -0.07 -16.70
CA SER A 63 -3.78 0.37 -15.34
C SER A 63 -4.17 -0.81 -14.43
N ALA A 64 -3.86 -0.68 -13.14
CA ALA A 64 -4.14 -1.65 -12.10
C ALA A 64 -4.80 -0.99 -10.89
N ARG A 65 -5.84 -1.63 -10.36
CA ARG A 65 -6.40 -1.34 -9.04
C ARG A 65 -5.77 -2.25 -8.01
N VAL A 66 -5.28 -1.65 -6.94
CA VAL A 66 -4.76 -2.36 -5.77
C VAL A 66 -5.72 -2.11 -4.63
N SER A 67 -6.25 -3.19 -4.06
CA SER A 67 -7.17 -3.14 -2.92
C SER A 67 -6.55 -3.89 -1.75
N VAL A 68 -6.59 -3.28 -0.58
CA VAL A 68 -6.01 -3.83 0.65
C VAL A 68 -7.11 -3.92 1.70
N GLU A 69 -7.18 -5.07 2.34
CA GLU A 69 -8.07 -5.38 3.44
C GLU A 69 -7.20 -5.85 4.62
N LEU A 70 -7.29 -5.18 5.76
CA LEU A 70 -6.52 -5.51 6.96
C LEU A 70 -7.47 -5.76 8.13
N GLU A 71 -7.33 -6.91 8.80
CA GLU A 71 -8.00 -7.16 10.06
C GLU A 71 -7.26 -6.41 11.16
N TYR A 72 -7.91 -5.40 11.74
CA TYR A 72 -7.30 -4.49 12.70
C TYR A 72 -7.84 -4.72 14.10
N THR A 73 -6.94 -4.78 15.08
CA THR A 73 -7.31 -4.80 16.49
C THR A 73 -7.01 -3.42 17.11
N PRO A 74 -8.04 -2.66 17.51
CA PRO A 74 -7.85 -1.34 18.12
C PRO A 74 -6.93 -1.41 19.33
N ARG A 75 -5.96 -0.49 19.36
CA ARG A 75 -5.01 -0.33 20.47
C ARG A 75 -5.65 0.35 21.66
N ASP A 76 -6.61 1.25 21.41
CA ASP A 76 -7.33 1.98 22.44
C ASP A 76 -8.71 1.35 22.70
N PRO A 77 -8.89 0.61 23.82
CA PRO A 77 -10.19 0.04 24.16
C PRO A 77 -11.18 1.08 24.71
N VAL A 78 -10.73 2.29 25.04
CA VAL A 78 -11.56 3.38 25.58
C VAL A 78 -12.25 4.16 24.45
N ASP A 79 -11.54 4.39 23.34
CA ASP A 79 -12.08 5.03 22.13
C ASP A 79 -11.65 4.30 20.85
N PRO A 80 -12.23 3.11 20.60
CA PRO A 80 -11.86 2.29 19.45
C PRO A 80 -12.28 2.91 18.11
N GLU A 81 -13.27 3.80 18.09
CA GLU A 81 -13.75 4.45 16.87
C GLU A 81 -12.73 5.48 16.36
N SER A 82 -12.19 6.32 17.25
CA SER A 82 -11.15 7.28 16.87
C SER A 82 -9.85 6.60 16.45
N ASP A 83 -9.47 5.52 17.14
CA ASP A 83 -8.31 4.71 16.81
C ASP A 83 -8.45 4.05 15.43
N LEU A 84 -9.61 3.44 15.16
CA LEU A 84 -9.93 2.88 13.85
C LEU A 84 -9.90 3.96 12.76
N ALA A 85 -10.48 5.14 13.01
CA ALA A 85 -10.47 6.23 12.05
C ALA A 85 -9.06 6.76 11.78
N ARG A 86 -8.16 6.73 12.77
CA ARG A 86 -6.74 7.05 12.58
C ARG A 86 -6.05 5.99 11.72
N ALA A 87 -6.21 4.72 12.07
CA ALA A 87 -5.61 3.61 11.32
C ALA A 87 -6.09 3.57 9.86
N GLN A 88 -7.38 3.87 9.61
CA GLN A 88 -7.91 4.00 8.25
C GLN A 88 -7.23 5.13 7.47
N ARG A 89 -7.03 6.30 8.07
CA ARG A 89 -6.31 7.41 7.42
C ARG A 89 -4.85 7.07 7.13
N GLU A 90 -4.20 6.34 8.04
CA GLU A 90 -2.83 5.86 7.82
C GLU A 90 -2.75 4.85 6.68
N LEU A 91 -3.70 3.91 6.60
CA LEU A 91 -3.83 2.98 5.47
C LEU A 91 -3.99 3.73 4.15
N ASP A 92 -4.94 4.67 4.08
CA ASP A 92 -5.21 5.43 2.86
C ASP A 92 -3.97 6.21 2.40
N HIS A 93 -3.29 6.89 3.34
CA HIS A 93 -2.08 7.65 3.05
C HIS A 93 -0.92 6.76 2.57
N ASP A 94 -0.76 5.57 3.14
CA ASP A 94 0.28 4.64 2.71
C ASP A 94 -0.02 4.00 1.35
N LEU A 95 -1.29 3.80 1.01
CA LEU A 95 -1.68 3.38 -0.34
C LEU A 95 -1.37 4.48 -1.37
N GLU A 96 -1.53 5.75 -1.01
CA GLU A 96 -1.10 6.87 -1.85
C GLU A 96 0.43 6.87 -2.06
N LYS A 97 1.22 6.68 -0.99
CA LYS A 97 2.68 6.53 -1.13
C LYS A 97 3.06 5.37 -2.03
N TYR A 98 2.39 4.23 -1.89
CA TYR A 98 2.62 3.08 -2.74
C TYR A 98 2.29 3.39 -4.22
N ARG A 99 1.20 4.12 -4.48
CA ARG A 99 0.86 4.60 -5.83
C ARG A 99 1.97 5.48 -6.39
N GLU A 100 2.50 6.41 -5.62
CA GLU A 100 3.62 7.25 -6.06
C GLU A 100 4.89 6.43 -6.32
N PHE A 101 5.21 5.49 -5.42
CA PHE A 101 6.34 4.59 -5.55
C PHE A 101 6.30 3.78 -6.85
N VAL A 102 5.16 3.14 -7.14
CA VAL A 102 5.02 2.28 -8.31
C VAL A 102 4.98 3.08 -9.61
N LEU A 103 4.41 4.29 -9.60
CA LEU A 103 4.46 5.20 -10.74
C LEU A 103 5.89 5.66 -11.05
N ARG A 104 6.66 6.07 -10.03
CA ARG A 104 8.07 6.46 -10.19
C ARG A 104 8.92 5.30 -10.71
N ARG A 105 8.79 4.12 -10.12
CA ARG A 105 9.48 2.90 -10.58
C ARG A 105 9.11 2.52 -12.01
N CYS A 106 7.84 2.69 -12.40
CA CYS A 106 7.42 2.39 -13.76
C CYS A 106 8.05 3.33 -14.79
N ASP A 107 8.19 4.62 -14.46
CA ASP A 107 8.87 5.59 -15.32
C ASP A 107 10.35 5.25 -15.50
N GLU A 108 11.03 4.91 -14.40
CA GLU A 108 12.45 4.50 -14.38
C GLU A 108 12.70 3.19 -15.17
N GLU A 109 11.86 2.18 -14.99
CA GLU A 109 12.00 0.87 -15.63
C GLU A 109 11.29 0.75 -16.99
N LEU A 110 10.63 1.82 -17.45
CA LEU A 110 9.81 1.83 -18.67
C LEU A 110 8.79 0.68 -18.67
N CYS A 111 8.04 0.51 -17.59
CA CYS A 111 7.21 -0.68 -17.37
C CYS A 111 6.11 -0.92 -18.41
N ARG A 112 5.75 0.12 -19.18
CA ARG A 112 4.78 0.07 -20.29
C ARG A 112 5.40 -0.25 -21.65
N ARG A 113 6.74 -0.32 -21.74
CA ARG A 113 7.48 -0.52 -22.97
C ARG A 113 7.84 -2.00 -23.12
N ASN A 114 6.83 -2.82 -23.43
CA ASN A 114 7.02 -4.14 -24.02
C ASN A 114 6.18 -4.26 -25.29
#